data_AF-A0A7C1P0X8-F1
#
_entry.id   AF-A0A7C1P0X8-F1
#
_cell.length_a   1.000
_cell.length_b   1.000
_cell.length_c   1.000
_cell.angle_alpha   90.00
_cell.angle_beta   90.00
_cell.angle_gamma   90.00
#
_symmetry.space_group_name_H-M   'P 1'
#
loop_
_entity.id
_entity.type
_entity.pdbx_description
1 polymer ?
#
loop_
_entity_poly.entity_id
_entity_poly.type
_entity_poly.pdbx_seq_one_letter_code
_entity_poly.pdbx_strand_id
1 'polypeptide(L)' 'GPGAGPAIRALVRAGLIVDRIEDVTPLPTDTIRKPGGRRGRRV' A
#
# COMPACT_ATOMS: atom_id res chain seq x y z
N GLY A 1 -0.59 -3.63 0.25
CA GLY A 1 -0.10 -4.99 -0.05
C GLY A 1 -0.80 -6.02 0.84
N PRO A 2 -0.61 -7.34 0.61
CA PRO A 2 -1.38 -8.40 1.30
C PRO A 2 -1.25 -8.40 2.83
N GLY A 3 -0.17 -7.83 3.38
CA GLY A 3 0.07 -7.75 4.83
C GLY A 3 -0.66 -6.62 5.57
N ALA A 4 -1.25 -5.64 4.88
CA ALA A 4 -1.84 -4.46 5.54
C ALA A 4 -3.04 -4.82 6.43
N GLY A 5 -3.98 -5.63 5.90
CA GLY A 5 -5.15 -6.08 6.66
C GLY A 5 -4.80 -6.95 7.88
N PRO A 6 -3.94 -7.97 7.75
CA PRO A 6 -3.47 -8.76 8.89
C PRO A 6 -2.81 -7.93 10.00
N ALA A 7 -2.01 -6.91 9.65
CA ALA A 7 -1.36 -6.05 10.62
C ALA A 7 -2.36 -5.24 11.46
N ILE A 8 -3.36 -4.63 10.81
CA ILE A 8 -4.43 -3.88 11.52
C ILE A 8 -5.22 -4.81 12.44
N ARG A 9 -5.57 -6.01 11.95
CA ARG A 9 -6.29 -7.01 12.76
C ARG A 9 -5.50 -7.46 13.98
N ALA A 10 -4.16 -7.55 13.89
CA ALA A 10 -3.33 -7.90 15.04
C ALA A 10 -3.37 -6.82 16.13
N LEU A 11 -3.34 -5.53 15.75
CA LEU A 11 -3.44 -4.41 16.69
C LEU A 11 -4.80 -4.38 17.41
N VAL A 12 -5.89 -4.56 16.66
CA VAL A 12 -7.25 -4.62 17.25
C VAL A 12 -7.38 -5.81 18.21
N ARG A 13 -6.82 -6.98 17.86
CA ARG A 13 -6.81 -8.15 18.75
C ARG A 13 -5.95 -7.96 20.00
N ALA A 14 -4.92 -7.11 19.94
CA ALA A 14 -4.11 -6.75 21.09
C ALA A 14 -4.80 -5.74 22.04
N GLY A 15 -6.02 -5.30 21.72
CA GLY A 15 -6.82 -4.41 22.56
C GLY A 15 -6.63 -2.91 22.27
N LEU A 16 -5.94 -2.55 21.18
CA LEU A 16 -5.83 -1.17 20.74
C LEU A 16 -7.12 -0.73 20.03
N ILE A 17 -7.63 0.45 20.38
CA ILE A 17 -8.77 1.08 19.72
C ILE A 17 -8.23 1.87 18.52
N VAL A 18 -8.67 1.50 17.32
CA VAL A 18 -8.34 2.20 16.08
C VAL A 18 -9.51 3.12 15.73
N ASP A 19 -9.30 4.42 15.80
CA ASP A 19 -10.33 5.43 15.52
C ASP A 19 -10.52 5.66 14.02
N ARG A 20 -9.42 5.91 13.29
CA ARG A 20 -9.46 6.21 11.86
C ARG A 20 -8.40 5.46 11.07
N ILE A 21 -8.79 5.04 9.86
CA ILE A 21 -7.89 4.45 8.87
C ILE A 21 -8.03 5.27 7.59
N GLU A 22 -6.91 5.81 7.11
CA GLU A 22 -6.84 6.60 5.88
C GLU A 22 -5.80 6.00 4.93
N ASP A 23 -6.09 6.01 3.63
CA ASP A 23 -5.12 5.67 2.59
C ASP A 23 -4.43 6.94 2.11
N VAL A 24 -3.19 7.12 2.54
CA VAL A 24 -2.34 8.27 2.20
C VAL A 24 -1.26 7.90 1.19
N THR A 25 -1.46 6.82 0.42
CA THR A 25 -0.51 6.41 -0.62
C THR A 25 -0.29 7.57 -1.60
N PRO A 26 0.92 8.14 -1.68
CA PRO A 26 1.16 9.31 -2.51
C PRO A 26 1.01 8.93 -3.98
N LEU A 27 0.06 9.56 -4.65
CA LEU A 27 -0.06 9.52 -6.10
C LEU A 27 0.71 10.71 -6.67
N PRO A 28 1.61 10.48 -7.63
CA PRO A 28 2.38 11.56 -8.19
C PRO A 28 1.48 12.43 -9.09
N THR A 29 1.65 13.75 -9.03
CA THR A 29 0.91 14.68 -9.90
C THR A 29 1.24 14.46 -11.37
N ASP A 30 2.48 14.09 -11.65
CA ASP A 30 2.97 13.76 -13.00
C ASP A 30 3.92 12.54 -12.93
N THR A 31 4.25 11.92 -14.06
CA THR A 31 4.97 10.63 -14.05
C THR A 31 6.33 10.68 -14.73
N ILE A 32 7.30 9.99 -14.12
CA ILE A 32 8.56 9.63 -14.78
C ILE A 32 8.48 8.19 -15.31
N ARG A 33 9.36 7.84 -16.24
CA ARG A 33 9.41 6.49 -16.83
C ARG A 33 9.64 5.44 -15.74
N LYS A 34 8.67 4.54 -15.57
CA LYS A 34 8.77 3.40 -14.65
C LYS A 34 9.80 2.36 -15.14
N PRO A 35 10.39 1.57 -14.24
CA PRO A 35 11.25 0.44 -14.62
C PRO A 35 10.54 -0.54 -15.56
N GLY A 36 11.26 -1.12 -16.52
CA GLY A 36 10.73 -2.09 -17.50
C GLY A 36 10.67 -1.59 -18.95
N GLY A 37 11.00 -0.33 -19.20
CA GLY A 37 11.12 0.20 -20.56
C GLY A 37 9.83 0.11 -21.38
N ARG A 38 9.93 0.21 -22.72
CA ARG A 38 8.74 0.21 -23.61
C ARG A 38 8.05 -1.15 -23.68
N ARG A 39 8.82 -2.22 -23.51
CA ARG A 39 8.37 -3.60 -23.72
C ARG A 39 7.95 -4.32 -22.43
N GLY A 40 8.18 -3.71 -21.26
CA GLY A 40 7.77 -4.23 -19.97
C GLY A 40 8.46 -5.53 -19.56
N ARG A 41 7.99 -6.09 -18.44
CA ARG A 41 8.37 -7.42 -17.96
C ARG A 41 7.77 -8.50 -18.89
N ARG A 42 8.59 -9.45 -19.35
CA ARG A 42 8.24 -10.53 -20.30
C ARG A 42 8.42 -11.91 -19.68
N VAL A 43 7.70 -12.17 -18.61
CA VAL A 43 7.51 -13.51 -18.03
C VAL A 43 6.04 -13.79 -17.90
#